data_AF-A0A1F3C333-F1
#
_entry.id   AF-A0A1F3C333-F1
#
_cell.length_a   1.000
_cell.length_b   1.000
_cell.length_c   1.000
_cell.angle_alpha   90.00
_cell.angle_beta   90.00
_cell.angle_gamma   90.00
#
_symmetry.space_group_name_H-M   'P 1'
#
loop_
_entity.id
_entity.type
_entity.pdbx_description
1 polymer ?
#
loop_
_entity_poly.entity_id
_entity_poly.type
_entity_poly.pdbx_seq_one_letter_code
_entity_poly.pdbx_strand_id
1 'polypeptide(L)'
;MRRLVASVATFWLLPLLALASGDEPATALNERIDTAHLAGSNLQLVNLYNDHRVIYAAATTVAMALFGILIAFVVDAVLARLGLKVSKVEHRE
;
A
#
# COMPACT_ATOMS: atom_id res chain seq x y z
N MET A 1 -23.19 -19.30 -0.72
CA MET A 1 -22.72 -19.32 0.67
C MET A 1 -21.33 -19.94 0.86
N ARG A 2 -20.99 -21.11 0.30
CA ARG A 2 -19.63 -21.73 0.40
C ARG A 2 -18.47 -20.81 -0.03
N ARG A 3 -18.68 -19.94 -1.03
CA ARG A 3 -17.66 -18.98 -1.51
C ARG A 3 -17.35 -17.85 -0.51
N LEU A 4 -18.35 -17.35 0.22
CA LEU A 4 -18.16 -16.30 1.23
C LEU A 4 -17.45 -16.84 2.47
N VAL A 5 -17.79 -18.06 2.90
CA VAL A 5 -17.10 -18.73 4.01
C VAL A 5 -15.65 -19.03 3.66
N ALA A 6 -15.36 -19.42 2.42
CA ALA A 6 -14.00 -19.61 1.94
C ALA A 6 -13.20 -18.29 1.94
N SER A 7 -13.78 -17.18 1.48
CA SER A 7 -13.12 -15.87 1.51
C SER A 7 -12.81 -15.39 2.94
N VAL A 8 -13.73 -15.59 3.88
CA VAL A 8 -13.53 -15.22 5.29
C VAL A 8 -12.48 -16.11 5.94
N ALA A 9 -12.50 -17.42 5.67
CA ALA A 9 -11.47 -18.34 6.16
C ALA A 9 -10.08 -18.00 5.60
N THR A 10 -9.97 -17.66 4.31
CA THR A 10 -8.73 -17.20 3.69
C THR A 10 -8.23 -15.90 4.31
N PHE A 11 -9.12 -14.96 4.64
CA PHE A 11 -8.74 -13.71 5.31
C PHE A 11 -8.17 -13.95 6.72
N TRP A 12 -8.68 -14.95 7.44
CA TRP A 12 -8.14 -15.36 8.74
C TRP A 12 -6.87 -16.24 8.65
N LEU A 13 -6.66 -16.95 7.54
CA LEU A 13 -5.48 -17.79 7.31
C LEU A 13 -4.27 -17.02 6.77
N LEU A 14 -4.49 -15.87 6.10
CA LEU A 14 -3.44 -14.99 5.60
C LEU A 14 -2.45 -14.51 6.68
N PRO A 15 -2.87 -14.01 7.87
CA PRO A 15 -1.93 -13.64 8.91
C PRO A 15 -1.19 -14.84 9.51
N LEU A 16 -1.80 -16.03 9.52
CA LEU A 16 -1.16 -17.25 10.01
C LEU A 16 -0.04 -17.72 9.06
N LEU A 17 -0.26 -17.59 7.74
CA LEU A 17 0.75 -17.85 6.71
C LEU A 17 1.88 -16.81 6.75
N ALA A 18 1.57 -15.53 6.99
CA ALA A 18 2.58 -14.48 7.17
C ALA A 18 3.40 -14.66 8.46
N LEU A 19 2.84 -15.32 9.49
CA LEU A 19 3.56 -15.64 10.72
C LEU A 19 4.41 -16.91 10.59
N ALA A 20 3.97 -17.87 9.78
CA ALA A 20 4.70 -19.11 9.49
C ALA A 20 5.81 -18.95 8.45
N SER A 21 5.80 -17.86 7.67
CA SER A 21 6.81 -17.64 6.63
C SER A 21 8.20 -17.31 7.17
N GLY A 22 8.38 -17.10 8.48
CA GLY A 22 9.64 -17.31 9.21
C GLY A 22 10.93 -16.73 8.60
N ASP A 23 10.82 -15.77 7.68
CA ASP A 23 11.96 -15.26 6.93
C ASP A 23 12.45 -14.02 7.66
N GLU A 24 13.65 -14.20 8.21
CA GLU A 24 14.44 -13.29 9.02
C GLU A 24 13.91 -12.96 10.42
N PRO A 25 14.77 -13.05 11.46
CA PRO A 25 14.42 -12.53 12.77
C PRO A 25 14.00 -11.07 12.63
N ALA A 26 13.10 -10.61 13.51
CA ALA A 26 12.60 -9.23 13.57
C ALA A 26 13.68 -8.14 13.83
N THR A 27 14.95 -8.42 13.52
CA THR A 27 16.04 -7.47 13.35
C THR A 27 15.77 -6.45 12.24
N ALA A 28 15.00 -6.79 11.20
CA ALA A 28 14.57 -5.81 10.18
C ALA A 28 13.71 -4.67 10.77
N LEU A 29 13.07 -4.90 11.93
CA LEU A 29 12.29 -3.88 12.62
C LEU A 29 13.15 -2.93 13.48
N ASN A 30 14.46 -3.15 13.57
CA ASN A 30 15.39 -2.30 14.30
C ASN A 30 16.47 -1.67 13.42
N GLU A 31 16.40 -1.90 12.11
CA GLU A 31 17.31 -1.28 11.15
C GLU A 31 17.04 0.24 11.10
N ARG A 32 18.03 1.03 11.52
CA ARG A 32 17.96 2.49 11.50
C ARG A 32 18.73 2.97 10.27
N ILE A 33 18.10 3.81 9.47
CA ILE A 33 18.73 4.36 8.27
C ILE A 33 19.67 5.48 8.69
N ASP A 34 20.91 5.45 8.19
CA ASP A 34 21.90 6.51 8.42
C ASP A 34 21.47 7.80 7.73
N THR A 35 21.42 8.89 8.49
CA THR A 35 20.99 10.22 8.04
C THR A 35 22.14 11.16 7.70
N ALA A 36 23.40 10.73 7.88
CA ALA A 36 24.59 11.58 7.75
C ALA A 36 24.73 12.27 6.38
N HIS A 37 24.19 11.66 5.32
CA HIS A 37 24.27 12.18 3.95
C HIS A 37 22.92 12.65 3.38
N LEU A 38 21.84 12.63 4.16
CA LEU A 38 20.53 13.07 3.69
C LEU A 38 20.28 14.54 4.03
N ALA A 39 19.64 15.25 3.10
CA ALA A 39 19.24 16.64 3.29
C ALA A 39 17.81 16.87 2.79
N GLY A 40 17.16 17.93 3.29
CA GLY A 40 15.84 18.37 2.84
C GLY A 40 14.70 17.42 3.24
N SER A 41 13.74 17.24 2.34
CA SER A 41 12.54 16.41 2.57
C SER A 41 12.88 14.95 2.85
N ASN A 42 13.94 14.41 2.23
CA ASN A 42 14.35 13.03 2.46
C ASN A 42 14.82 12.81 3.91
N LEU A 43 15.53 13.77 4.51
CA LEU A 43 15.93 13.68 5.91
C LEU A 43 14.72 13.72 6.85
N GLN A 44 13.68 14.50 6.52
CA GLN A 44 12.45 14.54 7.31
C GLN A 44 11.68 13.21 7.26
N LEU A 45 11.58 12.58 6.08
CA LEU A 45 10.95 11.27 5.94
C LEU A 45 11.74 10.18 6.66
N VAL A 46 13.07 10.19 6.54
CA VAL A 46 13.93 9.19 7.20
C VAL A 46 13.92 9.36 8.72
N ASN A 47 13.90 10.59 9.23
CA ASN A 47 13.71 10.83 10.66
C ASN A 47 12.33 10.34 11.13
N LEU A 48 11.28 10.57 10.35
CA LEU A 48 9.94 10.07 10.68
C LEU A 48 9.89 8.53 10.68
N TYR A 49 10.58 7.87 9.74
CA TYR A 49 10.76 6.42 9.73
C TYR A 49 11.52 5.93 10.96
N ASN A 50 12.66 6.55 11.28
CA ASN A 50 13.55 6.12 12.36
C ASN A 50 12.92 6.32 13.74
N ASP A 51 12.26 7.46 13.96
CA ASP A 51 11.76 7.84 15.29
C ASP A 51 10.30 7.38 15.51
N HIS A 52 9.48 7.30 14.45
CA HIS A 52 8.04 7.03 14.54
C HIS A 52 7.53 6.09 13.43
N ARG A 53 8.04 4.85 13.38
CA ARG A 53 7.71 3.83 12.36
C ARG A 53 6.22 3.64 12.09
N VAL A 54 5.38 3.65 13.13
CA VAL A 54 3.92 3.45 12.99
C VAL A 54 3.28 4.62 12.23
N ILE A 55 3.69 5.84 12.55
CA ILE A 55 3.19 7.05 11.89
C ILE A 55 3.69 7.08 10.44
N TYR A 56 4.95 6.72 10.21
CA TYR A 56 5.50 6.58 8.86
C TYR A 56 4.72 5.56 8.01
N ALA A 57 4.43 4.38 8.57
CA ALA A 57 3.67 3.34 7.88
C ALA A 57 2.24 3.81 7.54
N ALA A 58 1.55 4.46 8.49
CA ALA A 58 0.22 5.00 8.26
C ALA A 58 0.22 6.11 7.19
N ALA A 59 1.17 7.05 7.28
CA ALA A 59 1.31 8.13 6.31
C ALA A 59 1.59 7.61 4.90
N THR A 60 2.49 6.62 4.79
CA THR A 60 2.85 5.99 3.50
C THR A 60 1.65 5.25 2.91
N THR A 61 0.89 4.54 3.73
CA THR A 61 -0.33 3.82 3.29
C THR A 61 -1.37 4.78 2.73
N VAL A 62 -1.62 5.90 3.44
CA VAL A 62 -2.54 6.93 2.97
C VAL A 62 -2.04 7.58 1.69
N ALA A 63 -0.75 7.90 1.60
CA ALA A 63 -0.15 8.47 0.40
C ALA A 63 -0.34 7.53 -0.81
N MET A 64 -0.09 6.23 -0.64
CA MET A 64 -0.27 5.25 -1.71
C MET A 64 -1.72 5.15 -2.18
N ALA A 65 -2.68 5.20 -1.25
CA ALA A 65 -4.10 5.23 -1.60
C ALA A 65 -4.47 6.47 -2.42
N LEU A 66 -3.96 7.64 -2.03
CA LEU A 66 -4.16 8.90 -2.77
C LEU A 66 -3.53 8.85 -4.16
N PHE A 67 -2.31 8.31 -4.29
CA PHE A 67 -1.67 8.14 -5.59
C PHE A 67 -2.45 7.18 -6.49
N GLY A 68 -2.99 6.08 -5.96
CA GLY A 68 -3.83 5.17 -6.73
C GLY A 68 -5.07 5.85 -7.29
N ILE A 69 -5.75 6.66 -6.47
CA ILE A 69 -6.91 7.47 -6.89
C ILE A 69 -6.49 8.48 -7.96
N LEU A 70 -5.39 9.20 -7.74
CA LEU A 70 -4.90 10.20 -8.68
C LEU A 70 -4.58 9.57 -10.05
N ILE A 71 -3.91 8.41 -10.06
CA ILE A 71 -3.59 7.69 -11.28
C ILE A 71 -4.87 7.24 -11.99
N ALA A 72 -5.87 6.72 -11.26
CA ALA A 72 -7.15 6.34 -11.86
C ALA A 72 -7.81 7.52 -12.58
N PHE A 73 -7.87 8.69 -11.93
CA PHE A 73 -8.39 9.91 -12.56
C PHE A 73 -7.58 10.34 -13.80
N VAL A 74 -6.25 10.27 -13.74
CA VAL A 74 -5.39 10.63 -14.87
C VAL A 74 -5.62 9.66 -16.04
N VAL A 75 -5.69 8.37 -15.76
CA VAL A 75 -5.94 7.33 -16.78
C VAL A 75 -7.32 7.49 -17.41
N ASP A 76 -8.36 7.75 -16.60
CA ASP A 76 -9.70 8.04 -17.09
C ASP A 76 -9.72 9.30 -17.98
N ALA A 77 -9.00 10.34 -17.59
CA ALA A 77 -8.89 11.57 -18.39
C ALA A 77 -8.18 11.32 -19.73
N VAL A 78 -7.12 10.49 -19.75
CA VAL A 78 -6.41 10.11 -20.96
C VAL A 78 -7.32 9.26 -21.87
N LEU A 79 -8.02 8.27 -21.31
CA LEU A 79 -8.95 7.41 -22.06
C LEU A 79 -10.13 8.21 -22.64
N ALA A 80 -10.66 9.18 -21.89
CA ALA A 80 -11.69 10.08 -22.37
C ALA A 80 -11.23 10.93 -23.57
N ARG A 81 -9.97 11.39 -23.56
CA ARG A 81 -9.36 12.12 -24.69
C ARG A 81 -9.19 11.24 -25.93
N LEU A 82 -9.00 9.94 -25.75
CA LEU A 82 -8.87 8.94 -26.82
C LEU A 82 -10.23 8.44 -27.35
N GLY A 83 -11.35 8.97 -26.83
CA GLY A 83 -12.69 8.58 -27.27
C GLY A 83 -13.16 7.22 -26.74
N LEU A 84 -12.37 6.58 -25.87
CA LEU A 84 -12.77 5.38 -25.14
C LEU A 84 -13.64 5.80 -23.95
N LYS A 85 -14.96 5.71 -24.10
CA LYS A 85 -15.88 5.82 -22.97
C LYS A 85 -15.66 4.61 -22.06
N VAL A 86 -14.81 4.77 -21.05
CA VAL A 86 -14.78 3.89 -19.88
C VAL A 86 -16.02 4.20 -19.04
N SER A 87 -17.19 3.91 -19.60
CA SER A 87 -18.40 3.79 -18.81
C SER A 87 -18.21 2.55 -17.96
N LYS A 88 -18.41 2.68 -16.64
CA LYS A 88 -18.53 1.60 -15.66
C LYS A 88 -18.99 0.32 -16.35
N VAL A 89 -18.23 -0.75 -16.15
CA VAL A 89 -18.64 -2.12 -16.45
C VAL A 89 -20.13 -2.24 -16.13
N GLU A 90 -20.93 -2.21 -17.20
CA GLU A 90 -22.35 -2.50 -17.18
C GLU A 90 -22.43 -3.87 -16.54
N HIS A 91 -22.95 -3.94 -15.32
CA HIS A 91 -23.41 -5.18 -14.73
C HIS A 91 -24.51 -5.70 -15.67
N ARG A 92 -24.13 -6.38 -16.75
CA ARG A 92 -25.01 -7.34 -17.39
C ARG A 92 -25.05 -8.52 -16.46
N GLU A 93 -26.24 -8.69 -15.91
CA GLU A 93 -26.71 -9.78 -15.06
C GLU A 93 -26.21 -11.16 -15.49
#